data_AF-A0A1E9BN05-F1
#
_entry.id   AF-A0A1E9BN05-F1
#
_cell.length_a   1.000
_cell.length_b   1.000
_cell.length_c   1.000
_cell.angle_alpha   90.00
_cell.angle_beta   90.00
_cell.angle_gamma   90.00
#
_symmetry.space_group_name_H-M   'P 1'
#
loop_
_entity.id
_entity.type
_entity.pdbx_description
1 polymer ?
#
loop_
_entity_poly.entity_id
_entity_poly.type
_entity_poly.pdbx_seq_one_letter_code
_entity_poly.pdbx_strand_id
1 'polypeptide(L)'
;MKKLYSLFFLLMGLLCLTSCGDDDYTYTAPETLNVTKADLYFTSSGGTGNIEIKSNNGLQATSSVDWCTVSVSGGVIAAKVAENTSIESRAGTITVSDGVLTSLVAVYQEGLACTIDTSTLKIVNDNGVNSSYITIDSSSSYAINIPSYATSWLSCIDEAGKVTFNLTANETEVPRAANVIITSGERKVTLTIAQYEFAGTWTADFLNSKGVSTTEQVEIADLGNNKFELKFKAPYANAPNPVFQCTYANGTYKIANGTAMGQYAVYYLFGIFSSEDGYFSWDTSYTYSSSFDVAEDCIISSVWR
;
A
#
# COMPACT_ATOMS: atom_id res chain seq x y z
N MET A 1 -25.87 45.31 -22.13
CA MET A 1 -24.62 45.84 -22.75
C MET A 1 -23.37 45.01 -22.39
N LYS A 2 -23.44 43.66 -22.34
CA LYS A 2 -22.25 42.79 -22.16
C LYS A 2 -22.04 41.78 -23.30
N LYS A 3 -23.01 41.66 -24.22
CA LYS A 3 -22.92 40.78 -25.40
C LYS A 3 -22.40 41.48 -26.66
N LEU A 4 -22.28 42.81 -26.65
CA LEU A 4 -21.75 43.58 -27.79
C LEU A 4 -20.22 43.69 -27.80
N TYR A 5 -19.57 43.60 -26.63
CA TYR A 5 -18.10 43.62 -26.52
C TYR A 5 -17.45 42.31 -27.00
N SER A 6 -18.17 41.19 -26.90
CA SER A 6 -17.70 39.88 -27.40
C SER A 6 -17.63 39.82 -28.92
N LEU A 7 -18.46 40.60 -29.63
CA LEU A 7 -18.47 40.64 -31.09
C LEU A 7 -17.39 41.58 -31.64
N PHE A 8 -17.06 42.65 -30.90
CA PHE A 8 -15.99 43.58 -31.27
C PHE A 8 -14.58 43.02 -31.03
N PHE A 9 -14.38 42.17 -30.01
CA PHE A 9 -13.12 41.45 -29.81
C PHE A 9 -12.91 40.30 -30.82
N LEU A 10 -13.99 39.69 -31.31
CA LEU A 10 -13.92 38.66 -32.36
C LEU A 10 -13.59 39.28 -33.74
N LEU A 11 -14.06 40.51 -34.02
CA LEU A 11 -13.81 41.20 -35.29
C LEU A 11 -12.40 41.83 -35.37
N MET A 12 -11.78 42.19 -34.24
CA MET A 12 -10.42 42.75 -34.20
C MET A 12 -9.33 41.67 -34.35
N GLY A 13 -9.66 40.40 -34.09
CA GLY A 13 -8.76 39.25 -34.30
C GLY A 13 -8.63 38.81 -35.77
N LEU A 14 -9.44 39.38 -36.68
CA LEU A 14 -9.48 39.00 -38.09
C LEU A 14 -8.58 39.84 -39.02
N LEU A 15 -7.77 40.77 -38.49
CA LEU A 15 -6.97 41.70 -39.31
C LEU A 15 -5.44 41.54 -39.19
N CYS A 16 -4.95 40.39 -38.71
CA CYS A 16 -3.51 40.08 -38.73
C CYS A 16 -3.15 38.97 -39.74
N LEU A 17 -3.74 39.00 -40.94
CA LEU A 17 -3.33 38.14 -42.07
C LEU A 17 -2.71 38.98 -43.19
N THR A 18 -1.49 39.45 -42.97
CA THR A 18 -0.48 39.71 -44.01
C THR A 18 0.87 39.47 -43.34
N SER A 19 1.58 38.38 -43.59
CA SER A 19 2.40 38.23 -44.79
C SER A 19 2.70 36.75 -44.96
N CYS A 20 1.96 36.09 -45.85
CA CYS A 20 2.50 34.92 -46.53
C CYS A 20 3.58 35.48 -47.46
N GLY A 21 4.84 35.39 -47.05
CA GLY A 21 5.89 35.34 -48.06
C GLY A 21 5.59 34.10 -48.90
N ASP A 22 5.54 34.26 -50.22
CA ASP A 22 5.49 33.17 -51.20
C ASP A 22 6.84 32.44 -51.22
N ASP A 23 7.33 32.06 -50.05
CA ASP A 23 8.45 31.18 -49.91
C ASP A 23 7.85 29.78 -49.93
N ASP A 24 7.69 29.27 -51.15
CA ASP A 24 7.32 27.89 -51.48
C ASP A 24 8.43 26.95 -50.97
N TYR A 25 8.58 26.87 -49.65
CA TYR A 25 9.37 25.85 -49.00
C TYR A 25 8.57 24.56 -49.11
N THR A 26 8.78 23.83 -50.20
CA THR A 26 8.43 22.42 -50.25
C THR A 26 9.19 21.74 -49.11
N TYR A 27 8.50 21.51 -47.98
CA TYR A 27 9.05 20.74 -46.86
C TYR A 27 9.15 19.29 -47.30
N THR A 28 10.30 18.93 -47.86
CA THR A 28 10.67 17.55 -48.10
C THR A 28 11.15 16.99 -46.79
N ALA A 29 10.36 16.12 -46.16
CA ALA A 29 10.78 15.43 -44.95
C ALA A 29 12.11 14.68 -45.22
N PRO A 30 13.10 14.77 -44.32
CA PRO A 30 14.36 14.08 -44.52
C PRO A 30 14.14 12.58 -44.69
N GLU A 31 14.86 11.96 -45.64
CA GLU A 31 14.82 10.52 -45.82
C GLU A 31 15.31 9.81 -44.55
N THR A 32 14.58 8.78 -44.12
CA THR A 32 14.90 7.97 -42.95
C THR A 32 15.16 6.52 -43.36
N LEU A 33 15.85 5.76 -42.52
CA LEU A 33 16.03 4.32 -42.74
C LEU A 33 14.67 3.60 -42.80
N ASN A 34 14.58 2.60 -43.68
CA ASN A 34 13.41 1.76 -43.80
C ASN A 34 13.38 0.72 -42.66
N VAL A 35 12.75 1.11 -41.55
CA VAL A 35 12.47 0.22 -40.41
C VAL A 35 11.25 -0.63 -40.76
N THR A 36 11.48 -1.92 -41.02
CA THR A 36 10.41 -2.86 -41.40
C THR A 36 9.69 -3.43 -40.19
N LYS A 37 10.35 -3.43 -39.01
CA LYS A 37 9.78 -3.90 -37.74
C LYS A 37 10.52 -3.27 -36.56
N ALA A 38 9.79 -2.96 -35.47
CA ALA A 38 10.36 -2.55 -34.20
C ALA A 38 9.48 -3.03 -33.03
N ASP A 39 9.97 -4.01 -32.28
CA ASP A 39 9.31 -4.55 -31.09
C ASP A 39 9.99 -3.98 -29.83
N LEU A 40 9.62 -2.77 -29.42
CA LEU A 40 10.32 -2.02 -28.35
C LEU A 40 9.39 -1.52 -27.23
N TYR A 41 8.34 -2.28 -26.97
CA TYR A 41 7.47 -2.11 -25.81
C TYR A 41 7.76 -3.23 -24.81
N PHE A 42 8.06 -2.87 -23.56
CA PHE A 42 8.42 -3.82 -22.51
C PHE A 42 7.58 -3.60 -21.25
N THR A 43 7.24 -4.69 -20.57
CA THR A 43 6.75 -4.62 -19.18
C THR A 43 7.90 -4.27 -18.22
N SER A 44 7.60 -4.04 -16.95
CA SER A 44 8.63 -3.71 -15.94
C SER A 44 9.76 -4.73 -15.87
N SER A 45 9.48 -6.02 -16.10
CA SER A 45 10.50 -7.10 -16.13
C SER A 45 11.60 -6.90 -17.19
N GLY A 46 11.35 -6.10 -18.24
CA GLY A 46 12.27 -5.91 -19.35
C GLY A 46 12.32 -7.12 -20.28
N GLY A 47 13.43 -7.30 -21.00
CA GLY A 47 13.60 -8.39 -21.96
C GLY A 47 14.42 -8.00 -23.19
N THR A 48 14.23 -8.72 -24.28
CA THR A 48 14.89 -8.45 -25.56
C THR A 48 13.86 -8.20 -26.65
N GLY A 49 13.99 -7.06 -27.33
CA GLY A 49 13.21 -6.69 -28.51
C GLY A 49 14.11 -6.52 -29.73
N ASN A 50 13.53 -6.50 -30.94
CA ASN A 50 14.29 -6.41 -32.17
C ASN A 50 13.80 -5.27 -33.07
N ILE A 51 14.73 -4.67 -33.79
CA ILE A 51 14.49 -3.74 -34.89
C ILE A 51 15.03 -4.38 -36.15
N GLU A 52 14.20 -4.49 -37.19
CA GLU A 52 14.59 -4.99 -38.50
C GLU A 52 14.66 -3.83 -39.49
N ILE A 53 15.78 -3.74 -40.21
CA ILE A 53 16.04 -2.63 -41.13
C ILE A 53 16.46 -3.18 -42.48
N LYS A 54 15.87 -2.62 -43.53
CA LYS A 54 16.27 -2.88 -44.91
C LYS A 54 17.28 -1.81 -45.35
N SER A 55 18.56 -2.11 -45.23
CA SER A 55 19.66 -1.31 -45.82
C SER A 55 20.68 -2.24 -46.48
N ASN A 56 21.38 -1.71 -47.49
CA ASN A 56 22.51 -2.39 -48.15
C ASN A 56 23.85 -2.03 -47.48
N ASN A 57 23.83 -1.12 -46.50
CA ASN A 57 25.00 -0.65 -45.77
C ASN A 57 25.10 -1.31 -44.38
N GLY A 58 26.29 -1.23 -43.77
CA GLY A 58 26.50 -1.68 -42.39
C GLY A 58 25.75 -0.79 -41.40
N LEU A 59 25.02 -1.40 -40.47
CA LEU A 59 24.25 -0.68 -39.46
C LEU A 59 25.09 -0.37 -38.21
N GLN A 60 24.79 0.77 -37.59
CA GLN A 60 25.25 1.18 -36.28
C GLN A 60 24.04 1.58 -35.43
N ALA A 61 24.05 1.22 -34.16
CA ALA A 61 22.97 1.53 -33.24
C ALA A 61 23.53 2.01 -31.90
N THR A 62 22.92 3.04 -31.33
CA THR A 62 23.25 3.56 -30.00
C THR A 62 21.98 3.86 -29.22
N SER A 63 21.98 3.52 -27.95
CA SER A 63 20.89 3.86 -27.03
C SER A 63 21.16 5.19 -26.35
N SER A 64 20.11 6.00 -26.15
CA SER A 64 20.17 7.24 -25.38
C SER A 64 20.12 7.02 -23.86
N VAL A 65 19.94 5.77 -23.42
CA VAL A 65 19.71 5.41 -22.01
C VAL A 65 20.54 4.19 -21.62
N ASP A 66 20.95 4.11 -20.36
CA ASP A 66 21.80 3.05 -19.79
C ASP A 66 21.07 1.72 -19.59
N TRP A 67 19.77 1.76 -19.29
CA TRP A 67 18.93 0.58 -19.07
C TRP A 67 18.55 -0.17 -20.36
N CYS A 68 18.86 0.37 -21.54
CA CYS A 68 18.68 -0.28 -22.83
C CYS A 68 20.03 -0.42 -23.54
N THR A 69 20.48 -1.65 -23.75
CA THR A 69 21.71 -1.95 -24.50
C THR A 69 21.35 -2.49 -25.88
N VAL A 70 22.11 -2.12 -26.91
CA VAL A 70 21.83 -2.53 -28.30
C VAL A 70 23.01 -3.30 -28.89
N SER A 71 22.71 -4.29 -29.72
CA SER A 71 23.70 -5.01 -30.51
C SER A 71 23.23 -5.16 -31.96
N VAL A 72 24.16 -5.07 -32.90
CA VAL A 72 23.87 -5.15 -34.33
C VAL A 72 24.38 -6.48 -34.88
N SER A 73 23.53 -7.20 -35.60
CA SER A 73 23.88 -8.42 -36.30
C SER A 73 23.26 -8.42 -37.70
N GLY A 74 24.03 -7.94 -38.69
CA GLY A 74 23.53 -7.77 -40.06
C GLY A 74 22.45 -6.69 -40.11
N GLY A 75 21.27 -7.04 -40.64
CA GLY A 75 20.11 -6.14 -40.74
C GLY A 75 19.21 -6.10 -39.51
N VAL A 76 19.59 -6.76 -38.42
CA VAL A 76 18.80 -6.84 -37.18
C VAL A 76 19.55 -6.19 -36.03
N ILE A 77 18.84 -5.37 -35.26
CA ILE A 77 19.34 -4.74 -34.04
C ILE A 77 18.55 -5.33 -32.87
N ALA A 78 19.24 -5.98 -31.94
CA ALA A 78 18.63 -6.46 -30.70
C ALA A 78 18.79 -5.40 -29.61
N ALA A 79 17.69 -5.04 -28.96
CA ALA A 79 17.64 -4.15 -27.82
C ALA A 79 17.34 -4.95 -26.54
N LYS A 80 18.30 -5.01 -25.63
CA LYS A 80 18.16 -5.65 -24.32
C LYS A 80 17.86 -4.60 -23.27
N VAL A 81 16.66 -4.68 -22.70
CA VAL A 81 16.10 -3.76 -21.70
C VAL A 81 16.18 -4.42 -20.32
N ALA A 82 16.85 -3.74 -19.38
CA ALA A 82 16.91 -4.14 -17.98
C ALA A 82 15.58 -3.95 -17.27
N GLU A 83 15.38 -4.64 -16.15
CA GLU A 83 14.18 -4.47 -15.32
C GLU A 83 14.03 -3.01 -14.86
N ASN A 84 12.79 -2.52 -14.82
CA ASN A 84 12.38 -1.27 -14.22
C ASN A 84 11.74 -1.55 -12.86
N THR A 85 12.48 -1.26 -11.79
CA THR A 85 12.02 -1.50 -10.41
C THR A 85 11.12 -0.39 -9.87
N SER A 86 11.06 0.75 -10.56
CA SER A 86 10.26 1.91 -10.17
C SER A 86 8.82 1.81 -10.66
N ILE A 87 7.88 2.43 -9.94
CA ILE A 87 6.47 2.53 -10.35
C ILE A 87 6.28 3.43 -11.58
N GLU A 88 7.26 4.26 -11.91
CA GLU A 88 7.19 5.17 -13.05
C GLU A 88 7.64 4.46 -14.33
N SER A 89 6.84 4.57 -15.38
CA SER A 89 7.26 4.17 -16.72
C SER A 89 8.42 5.02 -17.20
N ARG A 90 9.28 4.44 -18.03
CA ARG A 90 10.44 5.11 -18.61
C ARG A 90 10.50 4.91 -20.12
N ALA A 91 11.07 5.89 -20.81
CA ALA A 91 11.25 5.87 -22.25
C ALA A 91 12.64 6.32 -22.63
N GLY A 92 13.12 5.83 -23.77
CA GLY A 92 14.40 6.16 -24.35
C GLY A 92 14.31 6.16 -25.87
N THR A 93 15.44 6.37 -26.53
CA THR A 93 15.51 6.35 -28.00
C THR A 93 16.75 5.59 -28.44
N ILE A 94 16.58 4.75 -29.45
CA ILE A 94 17.66 4.08 -30.15
C ILE A 94 17.91 4.85 -31.45
N THR A 95 19.10 5.41 -31.57
CA THR A 95 19.57 6.04 -32.81
C THR A 95 20.19 4.97 -33.68
N VAL A 96 19.63 4.80 -34.88
CA VAL A 96 20.14 3.86 -35.87
C VAL A 96 20.65 4.60 -37.08
N SER A 97 21.84 4.25 -37.55
CA SER A 97 22.45 4.82 -38.75
C SER A 97 23.01 3.72 -39.65
N ASP A 98 22.94 3.92 -40.95
CA ASP A 98 23.64 3.10 -41.94
C ASP A 98 24.85 3.83 -42.55
N GLY A 99 25.26 4.96 -41.94
CA GLY A 99 26.29 5.87 -42.40
C GLY A 99 25.80 6.97 -43.34
N VAL A 100 24.59 6.84 -43.92
CA VAL A 100 23.98 7.83 -44.81
C VAL A 100 22.69 8.38 -44.21
N LEU A 101 21.76 7.49 -43.86
CA LEU A 101 20.48 7.84 -43.25
C LEU A 101 20.53 7.54 -41.76
N THR A 102 19.70 8.26 -41.01
CA THR A 102 19.55 8.06 -39.56
C THR A 102 18.07 8.00 -39.21
N SER A 103 17.71 7.07 -38.33
CA SER A 103 16.37 6.95 -37.77
C SER A 103 16.43 6.89 -36.25
N LEU A 104 15.45 7.50 -35.61
CA LEU A 104 15.23 7.42 -34.17
C LEU A 104 14.08 6.45 -33.92
N VAL A 105 14.33 5.42 -33.12
CA VAL A 105 13.32 4.43 -32.75
C VAL A 105 13.07 4.51 -31.25
N ALA A 106 11.84 4.79 -30.85
CA ALA A 106 11.48 4.88 -29.44
C ALA A 106 11.52 3.50 -28.77
N VAL A 107 12.01 3.46 -27.53
CA VAL A 107 11.88 2.31 -26.63
C VAL A 107 11.07 2.75 -25.41
N TYR A 108 10.04 1.98 -25.07
CA TYR A 108 9.15 2.25 -23.95
C TYR A 108 9.13 1.05 -23.00
N GLN A 109 9.22 1.34 -21.71
CA GLN A 109 9.10 0.34 -20.66
C GLN A 109 8.12 0.82 -19.59
N GLU A 110 7.16 -0.04 -19.25
CA GLU A 110 6.22 0.21 -18.16
C GLU A 110 6.92 0.34 -16.81
N GLY A 111 6.29 1.10 -15.90
CA GLY A 111 6.59 1.06 -14.48
C GLY A 111 6.13 -0.24 -13.84
N LEU A 112 6.65 -0.54 -12.66
CA LEU A 112 6.25 -1.65 -11.83
C LEU A 112 4.76 -1.56 -11.47
N ALA A 113 3.98 -2.54 -11.89
CA ALA A 113 2.63 -2.80 -11.41
C ALA A 113 2.70 -3.90 -10.35
N CYS A 114 2.38 -3.58 -9.09
CA CYS A 114 2.32 -4.57 -8.02
C CYS A 114 1.13 -4.28 -7.09
N THR A 115 0.20 -5.22 -7.05
CA THR A 115 -0.97 -5.19 -6.18
C THR A 115 -0.88 -6.33 -5.16
N ILE A 116 -1.28 -6.03 -3.93
CA ILE A 116 -1.33 -6.99 -2.82
C ILE A 116 -2.72 -6.87 -2.20
N ASP A 117 -3.54 -7.90 -2.34
CA ASP A 117 -4.85 -7.98 -1.70
C ASP A 117 -4.73 -8.70 -0.36
N THR A 118 -5.02 -7.97 0.71
CA THR A 118 -4.97 -8.46 2.09
C THR A 118 -6.35 -8.74 2.66
N SER A 119 -7.43 -8.73 1.86
CA SER A 119 -8.81 -8.89 2.33
C SER A 119 -9.07 -10.22 3.04
N THR A 120 -8.31 -11.26 2.69
CA THR A 120 -8.39 -12.61 3.29
C THR A 120 -7.34 -12.86 4.36
N LEU A 121 -6.46 -11.89 4.63
CA LEU A 121 -5.43 -12.00 5.65
C LEU A 121 -6.05 -11.86 7.04
N LYS A 122 -5.69 -12.79 7.92
CA LYS A 122 -5.94 -12.64 9.36
C LYS A 122 -4.71 -12.00 9.99
N ILE A 123 -4.80 -10.70 10.28
CA ILE A 123 -3.72 -9.95 10.95
C ILE A 123 -3.59 -10.34 12.43
N VAL A 124 -4.67 -10.80 13.06
CA VAL A 124 -4.70 -11.35 14.41
C VAL A 124 -5.29 -12.76 14.37
N ASN A 125 -4.60 -13.70 15.00
CA ASN A 125 -4.96 -15.12 15.02
C ASN A 125 -5.02 -15.58 16.49
N ASP A 126 -5.94 -16.50 16.78
CA ASP A 126 -6.01 -17.16 18.08
C ASP A 126 -4.76 -18.03 18.34
N ASN A 127 -4.58 -18.52 19.57
CA ASN A 127 -3.42 -19.33 19.93
C ASN A 127 -3.41 -20.73 19.28
N GLY A 128 -4.45 -21.10 18.52
CA GLY A 128 -4.52 -22.34 17.76
C GLY A 128 -3.71 -22.33 16.46
N VAL A 129 -3.75 -23.47 15.76
CA VAL A 129 -3.23 -23.57 14.39
C VAL A 129 -4.10 -22.76 13.45
N ASN A 130 -3.49 -21.83 12.72
CA ASN A 130 -4.22 -20.90 11.85
C ASN A 130 -3.62 -20.86 10.44
N SER A 131 -4.47 -20.53 9.49
CA SER A 131 -4.07 -20.29 8.11
C SER A 131 -4.93 -19.18 7.50
N SER A 132 -4.28 -18.29 6.74
CA SER A 132 -4.90 -17.25 5.95
C SER A 132 -4.01 -16.93 4.75
N TYR A 133 -4.51 -16.20 3.76
CA TYR A 133 -3.73 -15.92 2.56
C TYR A 133 -3.89 -14.49 2.10
N ILE A 134 -2.98 -14.07 1.24
CA ILE A 134 -3.05 -12.86 0.43
C ILE A 134 -2.91 -13.27 -1.04
N THR A 135 -3.28 -12.36 -1.95
CA THR A 135 -2.92 -12.50 -3.36
C THR A 135 -2.00 -11.37 -3.78
N ILE A 136 -0.95 -11.72 -4.52
CA ILE A 136 0.04 -10.81 -5.07
C ILE A 136 -0.02 -10.94 -6.59
N ASP A 137 -0.27 -9.83 -7.27
CA ASP A 137 -0.12 -9.71 -8.71
C ASP A 137 0.96 -8.66 -8.99
N SER A 138 2.08 -9.09 -9.57
CA SER A 138 3.22 -8.23 -9.84
C SER A 138 3.77 -8.47 -11.24
N SER A 139 4.06 -7.38 -11.96
CA SER A 139 4.72 -7.39 -13.27
C SER A 139 6.21 -7.72 -13.21
N SER A 140 6.76 -7.87 -12.00
CA SER A 140 8.14 -8.21 -11.68
C SER A 140 8.19 -9.31 -10.62
N SER A 141 9.36 -9.95 -10.47
CA SER A 141 9.58 -10.87 -9.36
C SER A 141 9.38 -10.20 -8.00
N TYR A 142 8.97 -10.98 -7.00
CA TYR A 142 8.83 -10.52 -5.63
C TYR A 142 9.43 -11.52 -4.65
N ALA A 143 9.78 -11.01 -3.47
CA ALA A 143 10.33 -11.79 -2.37
C ALA A 143 9.51 -11.56 -1.10
N ILE A 144 9.36 -12.61 -0.31
CA ILE A 144 8.68 -12.60 0.98
C ILE A 144 9.70 -12.93 2.05
N ASN A 145 9.89 -12.02 2.99
CA ASN A 145 10.83 -12.18 4.09
C ASN A 145 10.05 -12.33 5.39
N ILE A 146 10.11 -13.53 5.96
CA ILE A 146 9.66 -13.83 7.32
C ILE A 146 10.90 -13.70 8.22
N PRO A 147 10.85 -12.89 9.29
CA PRO A 147 11.99 -12.71 10.18
C PRO A 147 12.38 -14.03 10.85
N SER A 148 13.69 -14.24 11.07
CA SER A 148 14.24 -15.51 11.54
C SER A 148 13.72 -15.96 12.91
N TYR A 149 13.35 -15.02 13.79
CA TYR A 149 12.75 -15.35 15.08
C TYR A 149 11.33 -15.92 14.95
N ALA A 150 10.66 -15.70 13.81
CA ALA A 150 9.29 -16.14 13.57
C ALA A 150 9.20 -17.45 12.78
N THR A 151 10.28 -17.91 12.14
CA THR A 151 10.24 -19.09 11.26
C THR A 151 9.95 -20.41 11.99
N SER A 152 9.99 -20.43 13.32
CA SER A 152 9.59 -21.59 14.14
C SER A 152 8.07 -21.75 14.23
N TRP A 153 7.30 -20.69 13.99
CA TRP A 153 5.85 -20.70 14.16
C TRP A 153 5.07 -20.08 12.99
N LEU A 154 5.70 -19.28 12.15
CA LEU A 154 5.11 -18.68 10.96
C LEU A 154 5.87 -19.14 9.71
N SER A 155 5.12 -19.62 8.72
CA SER A 155 5.63 -20.00 7.41
C SER A 155 4.70 -19.52 6.30
N CYS A 156 5.18 -19.49 5.06
CA CYS A 156 4.33 -19.22 3.91
C CYS A 156 4.60 -20.19 2.76
N ILE A 157 3.55 -20.45 1.97
CA ILE A 157 3.62 -21.19 0.70
C ILE A 157 3.08 -20.27 -0.38
N ASP A 158 3.83 -20.10 -1.47
CA ASP A 158 3.42 -19.32 -2.63
C ASP A 158 3.02 -20.24 -3.79
N GLU A 159 1.74 -20.19 -4.14
CA GLU A 159 1.17 -20.91 -5.27
C GLU A 159 0.74 -19.91 -6.34
N ALA A 160 1.71 -19.43 -7.12
CA ALA A 160 1.52 -18.49 -8.22
C ALA A 160 0.80 -17.19 -7.82
N GLY A 161 1.34 -16.49 -6.81
CA GLY A 161 0.79 -15.22 -6.33
C GLY A 161 -0.21 -15.39 -5.19
N LYS A 162 -0.77 -16.59 -5.00
CA LYS A 162 -1.54 -16.89 -3.79
C LYS A 162 -0.59 -17.31 -2.67
N VAL A 163 -0.28 -16.38 -1.78
CA VAL A 163 0.61 -16.62 -0.64
C VAL A 163 -0.21 -16.98 0.58
N THR A 164 -0.10 -18.24 1.01
CA THR A 164 -0.77 -18.75 2.20
C THR A 164 0.17 -18.74 3.39
N PHE A 165 -0.16 -18.00 4.44
CA PHE A 165 0.53 -17.99 5.73
C PHE A 165 -0.03 -19.07 6.64
N ASN A 166 0.86 -19.88 7.23
CA ASN A 166 0.51 -20.95 8.15
C ASN A 166 1.18 -20.70 9.50
N LEU A 167 0.37 -20.72 10.56
CA LEU A 167 0.78 -20.52 11.94
C LEU A 167 0.66 -21.83 12.72
N THR A 168 1.69 -22.19 13.47
CA THR A 168 1.60 -23.26 14.46
C THR A 168 0.89 -22.77 15.73
N ALA A 169 0.42 -23.68 16.57
CA ALA A 169 -0.18 -23.30 17.86
C ALA A 169 0.82 -22.53 18.73
N ASN A 170 0.32 -21.55 19.48
CA ASN A 170 1.07 -20.81 20.49
C ASN A 170 0.75 -21.38 21.88
N GLU A 171 1.52 -22.38 22.30
CA GLU A 171 1.33 -23.05 23.59
C GLU A 171 1.92 -22.28 24.78
N THR A 172 2.60 -21.16 24.52
CA THR A 172 3.25 -20.37 25.58
C THR A 172 2.31 -19.38 26.26
N GLU A 173 1.13 -19.12 25.65
CA GLU A 173 0.19 -18.06 26.03
C GLU A 173 0.79 -16.64 26.07
N VAL A 174 2.06 -16.47 25.68
CA VAL A 174 2.70 -15.17 25.48
C VAL A 174 2.38 -14.69 24.06
N PRO A 175 1.82 -13.49 23.88
CA PRO A 175 1.60 -12.91 22.56
C PRO A 175 2.87 -12.92 21.72
N ARG A 176 2.73 -13.27 20.43
CA ARG A 176 3.82 -13.21 19.45
C ARG A 176 3.34 -12.60 18.15
N ALA A 177 4.18 -11.82 17.50
CA ALA A 177 3.90 -11.21 16.21
C ALA A 177 5.15 -11.18 15.35
N ALA A 178 4.94 -11.01 14.04
CA ALA A 178 6.03 -10.90 13.07
C ALA A 178 5.68 -9.88 11.99
N ASN A 179 6.67 -9.09 11.60
CA ASN A 179 6.60 -8.21 10.45
C ASN A 179 7.10 -8.94 9.19
N VAL A 180 6.17 -9.46 8.40
CA VAL A 180 6.47 -10.06 7.10
C VAL A 180 6.66 -8.95 6.08
N ILE A 181 7.78 -8.97 5.37
CA ILE A 181 8.13 -7.94 4.38
C ILE A 181 8.00 -8.54 2.98
N ILE A 182 7.15 -7.94 2.15
CA ILE A 182 7.00 -8.25 0.74
C ILE A 182 7.71 -7.16 -0.07
N THR A 183 8.63 -7.57 -0.94
CA THR A 183 9.40 -6.65 -1.80
C THR A 183 9.21 -7.05 -3.26
N SER A 184 8.83 -6.09 -4.11
CA SER A 184 8.86 -6.24 -5.57
C SER A 184 9.40 -4.94 -6.15
N GLY A 185 10.55 -5.00 -6.82
CA GLY A 185 11.30 -3.79 -7.20
C GLY A 185 11.53 -2.85 -6.01
N GLU A 186 11.14 -1.58 -6.17
CA GLU A 186 11.20 -0.56 -5.10
C GLU A 186 9.99 -0.59 -4.16
N ARG A 187 8.92 -1.33 -4.50
CA ARG A 187 7.74 -1.44 -3.65
C ARG A 187 8.02 -2.38 -2.48
N LYS A 188 7.80 -1.87 -1.26
CA LYS A 188 7.92 -2.61 -0.02
C LYS A 188 6.63 -2.49 0.79
N VAL A 189 6.06 -3.63 1.17
CA VAL A 189 4.88 -3.71 2.05
C VAL A 189 5.23 -4.55 3.26
N THR A 190 4.86 -4.05 4.44
CA THR A 190 5.00 -4.77 5.72
C THR A 190 3.63 -5.22 6.18
N LEU A 191 3.50 -6.51 6.45
CA LEU A 191 2.32 -7.13 7.04
C LEU A 191 2.67 -7.56 8.46
N THR A 192 1.95 -7.04 9.44
CA THR A 192 2.08 -7.50 10.83
C THR A 192 1.08 -8.62 11.06
N ILE A 193 1.61 -9.82 11.32
CA ILE A 193 0.81 -11.01 11.64
C ILE A 193 1.06 -11.36 13.09
N ALA A 194 -0.01 -11.31 13.90
CA ALA A 194 0.03 -11.57 15.32
C ALA A 194 -0.76 -12.83 15.69
N GLN A 195 -0.36 -13.44 16.79
CA GLN A 195 -0.99 -14.62 17.37
C GLN A 195 -1.09 -14.47 18.89
N TYR A 196 -2.32 -14.30 19.37
CA TYR A 196 -2.66 -14.15 20.79
C TYR A 196 -4.17 -14.31 21.00
N GLU A 197 -4.56 -14.62 22.23
CA GLU A 197 -5.94 -14.52 22.69
C GLU A 197 -6.20 -13.12 23.25
N PHE A 198 -7.29 -12.47 22.85
CA PHE A 198 -7.70 -11.20 23.46
C PHE A 198 -8.11 -11.39 24.92
N ALA A 199 -8.75 -12.52 25.25
CA ALA A 199 -9.08 -12.85 26.62
C ALA A 199 -7.81 -13.15 27.42
N GLY A 200 -7.68 -12.53 28.59
CA GLY A 200 -6.50 -12.68 29.43
C GLY A 200 -6.19 -11.46 30.26
N THR A 201 -5.02 -11.47 30.88
CA THR A 201 -4.52 -10.36 31.70
C THR A 201 -3.54 -9.54 30.88
N TRP A 202 -3.80 -8.24 30.79
CA TRP A 202 -3.03 -7.27 30.01
C TRP A 202 -2.57 -6.10 30.88
N THR A 203 -1.51 -5.43 30.46
CA THR A 203 -1.14 -4.12 31.02
C THR A 203 -1.73 -3.04 30.13
N ALA A 204 -2.68 -2.26 30.67
CA ALA A 204 -3.26 -1.12 29.99
C ALA A 204 -2.46 0.14 30.30
N ASP A 205 -2.03 0.86 29.27
CA ASP A 205 -1.40 2.17 29.37
C ASP A 205 -2.40 3.26 29.00
N PHE A 206 -2.63 4.23 29.89
CA PHE A 206 -3.64 5.27 29.68
C PHE A 206 -3.27 6.59 30.38
N LEU A 207 -3.94 7.67 30.01
CA LEU A 207 -3.82 8.97 30.69
C LEU A 207 -4.84 9.05 31.82
N ASN A 208 -4.41 9.39 33.03
CA ASN A 208 -5.33 9.68 34.12
C ASN A 208 -6.00 11.06 33.96
N SER A 209 -6.88 11.43 34.90
CA SER A 209 -7.60 12.72 34.89
C SER A 209 -6.71 13.98 34.94
N LYS A 210 -5.40 13.83 35.18
CA LYS A 210 -4.41 14.91 35.15
C LYS A 210 -3.56 14.91 33.87
N GLY A 211 -3.89 14.06 32.89
CA GLY A 211 -3.12 13.91 31.66
C GLY A 211 -1.77 13.22 31.86
N VAL A 212 -1.57 12.49 32.95
CA VAL A 212 -0.33 11.76 33.23
C VAL A 212 -0.48 10.31 32.78
N SER A 213 0.49 9.82 32.01
CA SER A 213 0.55 8.40 31.61
C SER A 213 0.76 7.50 32.82
N THR A 214 -0.08 6.50 32.94
CA THR A 214 -0.09 5.49 33.99
C THR A 214 -0.40 4.14 33.39
N THR A 215 -0.06 3.07 34.12
CA THR A 215 -0.31 1.69 33.70
C THR A 215 -1.13 0.95 34.76
N GLU A 216 -1.97 0.02 34.35
CA GLU A 216 -2.63 -0.90 35.28
C GLU A 216 -2.90 -2.28 34.66
N GLN A 217 -3.09 -3.29 35.50
CA GLN A 217 -3.54 -4.60 35.01
C GLN A 217 -5.03 -4.54 34.70
N VAL A 218 -5.39 -4.96 33.48
CA VAL A 218 -6.77 -5.15 33.04
C VAL A 218 -7.00 -6.62 32.72
N GLU A 219 -8.09 -7.18 33.21
CA GLU A 219 -8.53 -8.52 32.82
C GLU A 219 -9.58 -8.37 31.71
N ILE A 220 -9.30 -8.95 30.55
CA ILE A 220 -10.21 -9.01 29.42
C ILE A 220 -10.90 -10.37 29.45
N ALA A 221 -12.23 -10.38 29.58
CA ALA A 221 -13.03 -11.59 29.46
C ALA A 221 -13.79 -11.59 28.13
N ASP A 222 -13.67 -12.68 27.35
CA ASP A 222 -14.50 -12.92 26.18
C ASP A 222 -15.84 -13.51 26.61
N LEU A 223 -16.94 -12.84 26.23
CA LEU A 223 -18.30 -13.27 26.50
C LEU A 223 -18.93 -14.00 25.29
N GLY A 224 -18.19 -14.16 24.20
CA GLY A 224 -18.67 -14.65 22.92
C GLY A 224 -19.54 -13.64 22.17
N ASN A 225 -19.93 -13.98 20.94
CA ASN A 225 -20.75 -13.12 20.07
C ASN A 225 -20.18 -11.69 19.91
N ASN A 226 -18.85 -11.59 19.83
CA ASN A 226 -18.10 -10.34 19.73
C ASN A 226 -18.33 -9.37 20.90
N LYS A 227 -18.50 -9.88 22.12
CA LYS A 227 -18.64 -9.08 23.34
C LYS A 227 -17.50 -9.39 24.29
N PHE A 228 -16.96 -8.35 24.91
CA PHE A 228 -15.84 -8.45 25.84
C PHE A 228 -16.10 -7.59 27.07
N GLU A 229 -15.57 -8.01 28.21
CA GLU A 229 -15.51 -7.21 29.43
C GLU A 229 -14.06 -6.83 29.72
N LEU A 230 -13.79 -5.53 29.88
CA LEU A 230 -12.52 -5.02 30.37
C LEU A 230 -12.69 -4.69 31.86
N LYS A 231 -12.06 -5.47 32.72
CA LYS A 231 -12.14 -5.33 34.17
C LYS A 231 -10.87 -4.68 34.69
N PHE A 232 -10.97 -3.42 35.12
CA PHE A 232 -9.84 -2.70 35.71
C PHE A 232 -9.81 -2.90 37.21
N LYS A 233 -8.68 -2.59 37.84
CA LYS A 233 -8.53 -2.75 39.28
C LYS A 233 -9.31 -1.67 40.03
N ALA A 234 -9.98 -2.05 41.11
CA ALA A 234 -10.61 -1.11 42.01
C ALA A 234 -9.59 -0.05 42.53
N PRO A 235 -9.95 1.25 42.59
CA PRO A 235 -9.01 2.31 43.01
C PRO A 235 -8.60 2.26 44.49
N TYR A 236 -9.24 1.40 45.30
CA TYR A 236 -9.02 1.26 46.73
C TYR A 236 -9.45 -0.14 47.21
N ALA A 237 -8.95 -0.55 48.38
CA ALA A 237 -9.21 -1.89 48.92
C ALA A 237 -10.71 -2.14 49.18
N ASN A 238 -11.18 -3.34 48.85
CA ASN A 238 -12.54 -3.84 49.08
C ASN A 238 -13.66 -3.19 48.23
N ALA A 239 -13.34 -2.47 47.15
CA ALA A 239 -14.33 -2.04 46.17
C ALA A 239 -14.51 -3.08 45.04
N PRO A 240 -15.70 -3.16 44.41
CA PRO A 240 -15.86 -3.92 43.17
C PRO A 240 -14.99 -3.31 42.06
N ASN A 241 -14.45 -4.17 41.20
CA ASN A 241 -13.71 -3.76 40.01
C ASN A 241 -14.68 -3.11 38.99
N PRO A 242 -14.35 -1.96 38.39
CA PRO A 242 -15.09 -1.42 37.26
C PRO A 242 -15.02 -2.37 36.05
N VAL A 243 -16.11 -2.49 35.29
CA VAL A 243 -16.25 -3.45 34.18
C VAL A 243 -16.81 -2.75 32.94
N PHE A 244 -15.96 -2.56 31.94
CA PHE A 244 -16.31 -1.90 30.70
C PHE A 244 -16.77 -2.93 29.67
N GLN A 245 -18.03 -2.82 29.26
CA GLN A 245 -18.62 -3.68 28.24
C GLN A 245 -18.22 -3.18 26.85
N CYS A 246 -17.51 -4.01 26.11
CA CYS A 246 -17.04 -3.74 24.76
C CYS A 246 -17.74 -4.65 23.75
N THR A 247 -17.99 -4.13 22.56
CA THR A 247 -18.42 -4.93 21.41
C THR A 247 -17.40 -4.82 20.30
N TYR A 248 -17.15 -5.90 19.57
CA TYR A 248 -16.25 -5.91 18.42
C TYR A 248 -17.03 -6.09 17.12
N ALA A 249 -16.86 -5.18 16.17
CA ALA A 249 -17.45 -5.32 14.85
C ALA A 249 -16.58 -4.60 13.82
N ASN A 250 -16.38 -5.25 12.67
CA ASN A 250 -15.65 -4.67 11.53
C ASN A 250 -14.27 -4.10 11.91
N GLY A 251 -13.47 -4.85 12.69
CA GLY A 251 -12.13 -4.40 13.08
C GLY A 251 -12.09 -3.34 14.19
N THR A 252 -13.23 -2.99 14.77
CA THR A 252 -13.36 -1.88 15.73
C THR A 252 -14.02 -2.36 17.02
N TYR A 253 -13.41 -2.03 18.17
CA TYR A 253 -14.00 -2.17 19.48
C TYR A 253 -14.82 -0.93 19.81
N LYS A 254 -16.00 -1.14 20.42
CA LYS A 254 -16.95 -0.09 20.74
C LYS A 254 -17.44 -0.21 22.17
N ILE A 255 -17.46 0.93 22.87
CA ILE A 255 -18.06 1.08 24.19
C ILE A 255 -19.21 2.07 24.07
N ALA A 256 -20.42 1.65 24.47
CA ALA A 256 -21.60 2.50 24.44
C ALA A 256 -21.53 3.57 25.53
N ASN A 257 -21.80 4.83 25.17
CA ASN A 257 -21.89 5.91 26.14
C ASN A 257 -23.17 5.80 26.99
N GLY A 258 -23.20 6.42 28.17
CA GLY A 258 -24.40 6.50 29.01
C GLY A 258 -24.93 5.17 29.55
N THR A 259 -24.21 4.06 29.34
CA THR A 259 -24.54 2.73 29.84
C THR A 259 -23.74 2.45 31.12
N ALA A 260 -24.30 1.70 32.06
CA ALA A 260 -23.59 1.34 33.29
C ALA A 260 -22.36 0.47 32.97
N MET A 261 -21.17 0.91 33.38
CA MET A 261 -19.85 0.30 33.16
C MET A 261 -19.31 -0.35 34.45
N GLY A 262 -20.21 -0.89 35.26
CA GLY A 262 -19.89 -1.48 36.55
C GLY A 262 -20.19 -0.55 37.73
N GLN A 263 -19.57 -0.84 38.87
CA GLN A 263 -19.84 -0.16 40.14
C GLN A 263 -18.55 0.28 40.82
N TYR A 264 -18.65 1.38 41.57
CA TYR A 264 -17.67 1.86 42.51
C TYR A 264 -18.36 1.99 43.87
N ALA A 265 -18.05 1.08 44.80
CA ALA A 265 -18.85 0.82 45.99
C ALA A 265 -20.35 0.63 45.67
N VAL A 266 -21.19 1.57 46.09
CA VAL A 266 -22.66 1.55 45.90
C VAL A 266 -23.11 2.39 44.70
N TYR A 267 -22.18 3.05 44.02
CA TYR A 267 -22.48 3.92 42.87
C TYR A 267 -22.26 3.15 41.57
N TYR A 268 -23.16 3.34 40.61
CA TYR A 268 -22.94 2.89 39.24
C TYR A 268 -21.96 3.85 38.54
N LEU A 269 -21.02 3.27 37.82
CA LEU A 269 -20.14 4.01 36.93
C LEU A 269 -20.79 4.09 35.55
N PHE A 270 -20.73 5.26 34.92
CA PHE A 270 -21.22 5.47 33.56
C PHE A 270 -20.12 6.14 32.74
N GLY A 271 -20.01 5.74 31.48
CA GLY A 271 -19.20 6.47 30.52
C GLY A 271 -19.81 7.84 30.23
N ILE A 272 -18.94 8.82 30.02
CA ILE A 272 -19.30 10.19 29.65
C ILE A 272 -18.53 10.50 28.38
N PHE A 273 -19.21 10.92 27.32
CA PHE A 273 -18.58 11.46 26.12
C PHE A 273 -18.11 12.88 26.38
N SER A 274 -16.84 13.21 26.09
CA SER A 274 -16.34 14.59 26.09
C SER A 274 -15.87 15.01 24.71
N SER A 275 -16.39 16.12 24.18
CA SER A 275 -15.89 16.70 22.93
C SER A 275 -14.63 17.55 23.14
N GLU A 276 -13.88 17.81 22.07
CA GLU A 276 -12.72 18.72 22.10
C GLU A 276 -13.09 20.14 22.59
N ASP A 277 -14.31 20.59 22.31
CA ASP A 277 -14.85 21.86 22.78
C ASP A 277 -15.28 21.87 24.26
N GLY A 278 -15.10 20.75 24.98
CA GLY A 278 -15.38 20.63 26.42
C GLY A 278 -16.84 20.34 26.76
N TYR A 279 -17.67 19.91 25.79
CA TYR A 279 -19.04 19.47 26.08
C TYR A 279 -19.04 18.03 26.58
N PHE A 280 -19.87 17.76 27.59
CA PHE A 280 -20.08 16.42 28.12
C PHE A 280 -21.47 15.90 27.75
N SER A 281 -21.56 14.63 27.36
CA SER A 281 -22.82 13.97 27.04
C SER A 281 -22.91 12.56 27.63
N TRP A 282 -24.13 12.20 28.04
CA TRP A 282 -24.53 10.87 28.51
C TRP A 282 -25.45 10.18 27.49
N ASP A 283 -25.63 10.78 26.31
CA ASP A 283 -26.50 10.23 25.29
C ASP A 283 -25.94 8.89 24.79
N THR A 284 -26.79 7.87 24.86
CA THR A 284 -26.50 6.50 24.44
C THR A 284 -26.30 6.36 22.92
N SER A 285 -26.63 7.39 22.13
CA SER A 285 -26.34 7.41 20.69
C SER A 285 -24.85 7.56 20.39
N TYR A 286 -24.04 8.04 21.34
CA TYR A 286 -22.60 8.16 21.18
C TYR A 286 -21.90 6.85 21.56
N THR A 287 -20.84 6.52 20.82
CA THR A 287 -20.02 5.33 21.08
C THR A 287 -18.56 5.70 20.99
N TYR A 288 -17.80 5.35 22.02
CA TYR A 288 -16.35 5.35 21.94
C TYR A 288 -15.91 4.20 21.07
N SER A 289 -15.11 4.47 20.04
CA SER A 289 -14.65 3.45 19.10
C SER A 289 -13.14 3.48 19.00
N SER A 290 -12.52 2.31 18.93
CA SER A 290 -11.09 2.18 18.61
C SER A 290 -10.84 1.00 17.69
N SER A 291 -9.99 1.21 16.69
CA SER A 291 -9.26 0.11 16.06
C SER A 291 -8.08 -0.27 16.95
N PHE A 292 -7.63 -1.51 16.84
CA PHE A 292 -6.36 -1.93 17.43
C PHE A 292 -5.32 -1.99 16.33
N ASP A 293 -4.21 -1.30 16.55
CA ASP A 293 -2.99 -1.55 15.80
C ASP A 293 -2.11 -2.46 16.64
N VAL A 294 -1.76 -3.62 16.08
CA VAL A 294 -0.84 -4.56 16.71
C VAL A 294 0.54 -4.31 16.14
N ALA A 295 1.49 -3.99 17.00
CA ALA A 295 2.90 -3.86 16.65
C ALA A 295 3.63 -5.21 16.71
N GLU A 296 4.85 -5.25 16.17
CA GLU A 296 5.70 -6.46 16.14
C GLU A 296 6.04 -6.99 17.54
N ASP A 297 6.16 -6.10 18.51
CA ASP A 297 6.36 -6.41 19.93
C ASP A 297 5.07 -6.79 20.67
N CYS A 298 3.97 -7.00 19.92
CA CYS A 298 2.63 -7.29 20.43
C CYS A 298 2.05 -6.18 21.32
N ILE A 299 2.58 -4.96 21.24
CA ILE A 299 1.89 -3.80 21.80
C ILE A 299 0.64 -3.56 20.97
N ILE A 300 -0.50 -3.65 21.64
CA ILE A 300 -1.79 -3.32 21.07
C ILE A 300 -2.09 -1.88 21.45
N SER A 301 -2.02 -0.99 20.46
CA SER A 301 -2.38 0.42 20.66
C SER A 301 -3.81 0.67 20.21
N SER A 302 -4.54 1.46 21.00
CA SER A 302 -5.93 1.81 20.74
C SER A 302 -6.11 3.30 20.99
N VAL A 303 -6.47 4.05 19.96
CA VAL A 303 -6.86 5.46 20.10
C VAL A 303 -8.38 5.52 20.06
N TRP A 304 -8.96 5.65 21.24
CA TRP A 304 -10.41 5.83 21.38
C TRP A 304 -10.80 7.22 20.87
N ARG A 305 -11.74 7.24 19.92
CA ARG A 305 -12.37 8.45 19.38
C ARG A 305 -13.87 8.43 19.64
#